data_AF-A0A958HUA1-F1
#
_entry.id   AF-A0A958HUA1-F1
#
_cell.length_a   1.000
_cell.length_b   1.000
_cell.length_c   1.000
_cell.angle_alpha   90.00
_cell.angle_beta   90.00
_cell.angle_gamma   90.00
#
_symmetry.space_group_name_H-M   'P 1'
#
loop_
_entity.id
_entity.type
_entity.pdbx_description
1 polymer ?
#
loop_
_entity_poly.entity_id
_entity_poly.type
_entity_poly.pdbx_seq_one_letter_code
_entity_poly.pdbx_strand_id
1 'polypeptide(L)'
;QPCHFSEMADDVLTKAPQVLVKATVPAKPPLEQLPGVQAQIARTREVLGDEALINVRYSGTEPVVRVMIQGNDQTVEVLNREAEKILEAVVAETGDL
;
A
#
# COMPACT_ATOMS: atom_id res chain seq x y z
N GLN A 1 42.40 10.48 4.54
CA GLN A 1 41.25 11.15 3.90
C GLN A 1 39.99 10.53 4.48
N PRO A 2 39.32 11.17 5.45
CA PRO A 2 38.10 10.61 6.02
C PRO A 2 36.93 10.89 5.06
N CYS A 3 36.19 9.85 4.71
CA CYS A 3 35.04 9.91 3.83
C CYS A 3 33.91 10.67 4.52
N HIS A 4 33.60 11.88 4.03
CA HIS A 4 32.42 12.65 4.42
C HIS A 4 31.22 12.11 3.61
N PHE A 5 30.42 11.24 4.23
CA PHE A 5 29.20 10.68 3.63
C PHE A 5 27.98 11.08 4.46
N SER A 6 27.90 12.35 4.89
CA SER A 6 26.76 12.87 5.65
C SER A 6 26.58 14.35 5.38
N GLU A 7 25.98 14.72 4.24
CA GLU A 7 25.48 16.09 4.02
C GLU A 7 24.64 16.21 2.74
N MET A 8 23.58 15.41 2.58
CA MET A 8 22.56 15.66 1.55
C MET A 8 21.20 15.10 1.98
N ALA A 9 20.53 15.73 2.96
CA ALA A 9 19.14 15.38 3.28
C ALA A 9 18.29 16.53 3.84
N ASP A 10 18.72 17.79 3.72
CA ASP A 10 18.01 18.94 4.32
C ASP A 10 17.38 19.91 3.30
N ASP A 11 17.27 19.53 2.02
CA ASP A 11 16.37 20.21 1.09
C ASP A 11 14.98 19.57 1.20
N VAL A 12 14.18 20.13 2.11
CA VAL A 12 12.72 20.04 2.29
C VAL A 12 11.99 19.14 1.28
N LEU A 13 12.14 17.83 1.42
CA LEU A 13 11.20 16.86 0.84
C LEU A 13 9.97 16.88 1.75
N THR A 14 8.99 17.72 1.44
CA THR A 14 7.67 17.62 2.06
C THR A 14 7.14 16.22 1.72
N LYS A 15 7.24 15.29 2.67
CA LYS A 15 6.78 13.91 2.47
C LYS A 15 5.29 13.97 2.20
N ALA A 16 4.89 13.55 1.01
CA ALA A 16 3.49 13.35 0.67
C ALA A 16 2.85 12.40 1.71
N PRO A 17 1.57 12.60 2.06
CA PRO A 17 0.88 11.72 2.99
C PRO A 17 0.91 10.27 2.46
N GLN A 18 1.36 9.36 3.31
CA GLN A 18 1.56 7.96 2.96
C GLN A 18 1.19 7.05 4.14
N VAL A 19 0.56 5.92 3.82
CA VAL A 19 0.26 4.84 4.77
C VAL A 19 0.84 3.52 4.29
N LEU A 20 1.14 2.64 5.24
CA LEU A 20 1.54 1.26 5.00
C LEU A 20 0.84 0.35 6.01
N VAL A 21 -0.08 -0.47 5.51
CA VAL A 21 -0.81 -1.46 6.31
C VAL A 21 -0.41 -2.88 5.88
N LYS A 22 -0.62 -3.86 6.77
CA LYS A 22 -0.26 -5.26 6.53
C LYS A 22 -1.23 -6.21 7.22
N ALA A 23 -1.44 -7.38 6.62
CA ALA A 23 -2.20 -8.48 7.19
C ALA A 23 -1.52 -9.81 6.89
N THR A 24 -1.75 -10.80 7.75
CA THR A 24 -1.38 -12.18 7.51
C THR A 24 -2.37 -12.81 6.52
N VAL A 25 -1.87 -13.57 5.56
CA VAL A 25 -2.69 -14.27 4.55
C VAL A 25 -2.28 -15.73 4.50
N PRO A 26 -3.22 -16.70 4.42
CA PRO A 26 -2.89 -18.11 4.42
C PRO A 26 -2.35 -18.58 3.06
N ALA A 27 -2.69 -17.86 1.98
CA ALA A 27 -2.23 -18.12 0.62
C ALA A 27 -1.73 -16.84 -0.06
N LYS A 28 -0.92 -17.01 -1.11
CA LYS A 28 -0.38 -15.91 -1.93
C LYS A 28 -0.68 -16.11 -3.42
N PRO A 29 -1.96 -16.22 -3.83
CA PRO A 29 -2.31 -16.27 -5.25
C PRO A 29 -1.89 -14.95 -5.92
N PRO A 30 -1.59 -14.95 -7.23
CA PRO A 30 -1.27 -13.72 -7.96
C PRO A 30 -2.37 -12.66 -7.74
N LEU A 31 -1.98 -11.45 -7.32
CA LEU A 31 -2.92 -10.40 -6.94
C LEU A 31 -3.81 -9.96 -8.11
N GLU A 32 -3.31 -10.13 -9.34
CA GLU A 32 -4.01 -9.85 -10.60
C GLU A 32 -5.16 -10.83 -10.85
N GLN A 33 -5.15 -12.01 -10.20
CA GLN A 33 -6.19 -13.03 -10.30
C GLN A 33 -7.28 -12.88 -9.23
N LEU A 34 -7.16 -11.89 -8.35
CA LEU A 34 -8.12 -11.62 -7.28
C LEU A 34 -9.08 -10.51 -7.72
N PRO A 35 -10.25 -10.84 -8.32
CA PRO A 35 -11.15 -9.84 -8.89
C PRO A 35 -11.66 -8.81 -7.86
N GLY A 36 -11.88 -9.21 -6.61
CA GLY A 36 -12.32 -8.28 -5.55
C GLY A 36 -11.22 -7.28 -5.19
N VAL A 37 -9.97 -7.73 -5.10
CA VAL A 37 -8.79 -6.87 -4.91
C VAL A 37 -8.63 -5.88 -6.06
N GLN A 38 -8.72 -6.35 -7.31
CA GLN A 38 -8.60 -5.47 -8.49
C GLN A 38 -9.73 -4.43 -8.52
N ALA A 39 -10.97 -4.85 -8.23
CA ALA A 39 -12.11 -3.94 -8.14
C ALA A 39 -11.93 -2.91 -7.01
N GLN A 40 -11.39 -3.32 -5.86
CA GLN A 40 -11.15 -2.43 -4.73
C GLN A 40 -10.01 -1.44 -5.03
N ILE A 41 -8.93 -1.87 -5.70
CA ILE A 41 -7.86 -0.97 -6.17
C ILE A 41 -8.43 0.09 -7.13
N ALA A 42 -9.29 -0.32 -8.08
CA ALA A 42 -9.91 0.62 -9.02
C ALA A 42 -10.78 1.67 -8.29
N ARG A 43 -11.64 1.24 -7.36
CA ARG A 43 -12.44 2.15 -6.53
C ARG A 43 -11.57 3.10 -5.71
N THR A 44 -10.49 2.61 -5.12
CA THR A 44 -9.58 3.45 -4.35
C THR A 44 -8.89 4.50 -5.24
N ARG A 45 -8.54 4.18 -6.49
CA ARG A 45 -8.04 5.18 -7.46
C ARG A 45 -9.09 6.23 -7.78
N GLU A 46 -10.35 5.86 -7.96
CA GLU A 46 -11.44 6.82 -8.17
C GLU A 46 -11.62 7.78 -6.97
N VAL A 47 -11.45 7.27 -5.74
CA VAL A 47 -11.60 8.06 -4.50
C VAL A 47 -10.41 8.98 -4.26
N LEU A 48 -9.19 8.52 -4.52
CA LEU A 48 -7.95 9.26 -4.23
C LEU A 48 -7.44 10.08 -5.43
N GLY A 49 -7.97 9.84 -6.62
CA GLY A 49 -7.49 10.41 -7.87
C GLY A 49 -6.37 9.60 -8.51
N ASP A 50 -6.18 9.82 -9.82
CA ASP A 50 -5.21 9.07 -10.64
C ASP A 50 -3.75 9.29 -10.23
N GLU A 51 -3.45 10.36 -9.48
CA GLU A 51 -2.11 10.66 -8.98
C GLU A 51 -1.75 9.85 -7.73
N ALA A 52 -2.72 9.17 -7.10
CA ALA A 52 -2.46 8.35 -5.92
C ALA A 52 -1.68 7.08 -6.28
N LEU A 53 -0.59 6.82 -5.55
CA LEU A 53 0.22 5.63 -5.74
C LEU A 53 -0.26 4.52 -4.82
N ILE A 54 -0.73 3.42 -5.42
CA ILE A 54 -1.17 2.22 -4.69
C ILE A 54 -0.20 1.09 -5.02
N ASN A 55 0.44 0.54 -3.99
CA ASN A 55 1.32 -0.62 -4.12
C ASN A 55 0.85 -1.75 -3.19
N VAL A 56 0.38 -2.84 -3.79
CA VAL A 56 -0.02 -4.06 -3.10
C VAL A 56 1.00 -5.14 -3.42
N ARG A 57 1.56 -5.78 -2.39
CA ARG A 57 2.53 -6.86 -2.59
C ARG A 57 2.54 -7.85 -1.43
N TYR A 58 2.85 -9.10 -1.73
CA TYR A 58 3.21 -10.06 -0.69
C TYR A 58 4.63 -9.83 -0.17
N SER A 59 4.85 -10.22 1.09
CA SER A 59 6.17 -10.43 1.65
C SER A 59 6.82 -11.65 0.99
N GLY A 60 8.12 -11.58 0.72
CA GLY A 60 8.87 -12.68 0.10
C GLY A 60 9.06 -13.88 1.05
N THR A 61 9.28 -13.62 2.34
CA THR A 61 9.65 -14.64 3.34
C THR A 61 8.56 -14.94 4.35
N GLU A 62 7.55 -14.07 4.49
CA GLU A 62 6.49 -14.21 5.50
C GLU A 62 5.12 -14.34 4.83
N PRO A 63 4.13 -15.01 5.44
CA PRO A 63 2.75 -15.11 4.95
C PRO A 63 1.99 -13.79 5.17
N VAL A 64 2.52 -12.68 4.66
CA VAL A 64 2.03 -11.32 4.90
C VAL A 64 1.80 -10.62 3.57
N VAL A 65 0.71 -9.88 3.45
CA VAL A 65 0.48 -8.90 2.38
C VAL A 65 0.70 -7.49 2.95
N ARG A 66 1.23 -6.59 2.12
CA ARG A 66 1.44 -5.17 2.44
C ARG A 66 0.73 -4.31 1.41
N VAL A 67 -0.01 -3.32 1.90
CA VAL A 67 -0.68 -2.30 1.08
C VAL A 67 -0.10 -0.95 1.46
N MET A 68 0.52 -0.29 0.49
CA MET A 68 1.01 1.07 0.62
C MET A 68 0.18 1.98 -0.26
N ILE A 69 -0.30 3.08 0.31
CA ILE A 69 -0.95 4.14 -0.44
C ILE A 69 -0.25 5.46 -0.13
N GLN A 70 0.08 6.21 -1.18
CA GLN A 70 0.55 7.58 -1.09
C GLN A 70 -0.43 8.47 -1.85
N GLY A 71 -0.96 9.49 -1.17
CA GLY A 71 -1.84 10.50 -1.76
C GLY A 71 -1.12 11.83 -1.89
N ASN A 72 -1.72 12.76 -2.63
CA ASN A 72 -1.21 14.12 -2.79
C ASN A 72 -1.93 15.10 -1.87
N ASP A 73 -3.27 15.07 -1.84
CA ASP A 73 -4.11 16.02 -1.11
C ASP A 73 -4.94 15.39 0.03
N GLN A 74 -5.04 14.07 0.05
CA GLN A 74 -5.87 13.35 1.02
C GLN A 74 -5.17 13.22 2.38
N THR A 75 -5.97 13.25 3.44
CA THR A 75 -5.45 13.07 4.79
C THR A 75 -5.02 11.62 5.01
N VAL A 76 -4.09 11.42 5.96
CA VAL A 76 -3.59 10.08 6.33
C VAL A 76 -4.73 9.15 6.74
N GLU A 77 -5.80 9.65 7.36
CA GLU A 77 -6.97 8.89 7.77
C GLU A 77 -7.77 8.36 6.57
N VAL A 78 -7.88 9.16 5.49
CA VAL A 78 -8.52 8.72 4.24
C VAL A 78 -7.69 7.65 3.57
N LEU A 79 -6.37 7.86 3.47
CA LEU A 79 -5.46 6.87 2.89
C LEU A 79 -5.49 5.54 3.66
N ASN A 80 -5.49 5.60 4.99
CA ASN A 80 -5.51 4.41 5.84
C ASN A 80 -6.80 3.61 5.61
N ARG A 81 -7.95 4.28 5.63
CA ARG A 81 -9.26 3.65 5.37
C ARG A 81 -9.31 2.93 4.02
N GLU A 82 -8.78 3.56 2.98
CA GLU A 82 -8.75 2.93 1.65
C GLU A 82 -7.76 1.77 1.58
N ALA A 83 -6.61 1.88 2.26
CA ALA A 83 -5.63 0.80 2.35
C ALA A 83 -6.18 -0.42 3.11
N GLU A 84 -6.94 -0.19 4.19
CA GLU A 84 -7.63 -1.23 4.95
C GLU A 84 -8.67 -1.96 4.10
N LYS A 85 -9.48 -1.25 3.29
CA LYS A 85 -10.43 -1.91 2.37
C LYS A 85 -9.76 -2.84 1.36
N ILE A 86 -8.62 -2.41 0.78
CA ILE A 86 -7.85 -3.29 -0.11
C ILE A 86 -7.34 -4.50 0.67
N LEU A 87 -6.85 -4.28 1.88
CA LEU A 87 -6.35 -5.35 2.74
C LEU A 87 -7.44 -6.38 3.09
N GLU A 88 -8.64 -5.91 3.42
CA GLU A 88 -9.83 -6.73 3.65
C GLU A 88 -10.21 -7.54 2.41
N ALA A 89 -10.18 -6.93 1.22
CA ALA A 89 -10.46 -7.65 -0.02
C ALA A 89 -9.44 -8.77 -0.27
N VAL A 90 -8.16 -8.52 -0.01
CA VAL A 90 -7.13 -9.58 -0.10
C VAL A 90 -7.43 -10.68 0.91
N VAL A 91 -7.72 -10.34 2.16
CA VAL A 91 -8.00 -11.33 3.20
C VAL A 91 -9.27 -12.13 2.89
N ALA A 92 -10.30 -11.53 2.31
CA ALA A 92 -11.53 -12.22 1.96
C ALA A 92 -11.36 -13.22 0.81
N GLU A 93 -10.51 -12.91 -0.18
CA GLU A 93 -10.28 -13.82 -1.31
C GLU A 93 -9.15 -14.83 -1.08
N THR A 94 -8.20 -14.49 -0.21
CA THR A 94 -7.13 -15.41 0.17
C THR A 94 -7.48 -16.24 1.40
N GLY A 95 -8.48 -15.82 2.17
CA GLY A 95 -8.90 -16.44 3.41
C GLY A 95 -10.12 -17.33 3.25
N ASP A 96 -9.85 -18.63 3.16
CA ASP A 96 -10.44 -19.64 4.05
C ASP A 96 -9.36 -20.72 4.23
N LEU A 97 -9.16 -21.18 5.48
CA LEU A 97 -8.34 -22.36 5.80
C LEU A 97 -9.17 -23.63 5.62
#